data_AF-A0A9D8B5R9-F1
#
_entry.id   AF-A0A9D8B5R9-F1
#
_cell.length_a   1.000
_cell.length_b   1.000
_cell.length_c   1.000
_cell.angle_alpha   90.00
_cell.angle_beta   90.00
_cell.angle_gamma   90.00
#
_symmetry.space_group_name_H-M   'P 1'
#
loop_
_entity.id
_entity.type
_entity.pdbx_description
1 polymer ?
#
loop_
_entity_poly.entity_id
_entity_poly.type
_entity_poly.pdbx_seq_one_letter_code
_entity_poly.pdbx_strand_id
1 'polypeptide(L)'
;MKELFSLDAAQKVGAPNDVIVRARKSGRQVLHLVWDKEEGYPQRAWGYEQWSVRPFRQRDGCDGTIGINVHLIGLRLCEQLGVDYAAAMDQAYAGQDCSTEGDWIRRMSPSDWQRIAHETEIPLLSLQSLDNLLCDLGDINNHLLAALLQQEFKRLGYAVTK
;
A
#
# COMPACT_ATOMS: atom_id res chain seq x y z
N MET A 1 8.58 4.08 15.24
CA MET A 1 7.41 3.60 16.01
C MET A 1 6.11 3.76 15.19
N LYS A 2 5.10 2.89 15.40
CA LYS A 2 3.73 3.06 14.89
C LYS A 2 2.73 2.91 16.04
N GLU A 3 1.75 3.80 16.14
CA GLU A 3 0.70 3.73 17.16
C GLU A 3 -0.67 4.08 16.56
N LEU A 4 -1.69 3.25 16.87
CA LEU A 4 -3.04 3.43 16.37
C LEU A 4 -3.91 4.06 17.46
N PHE A 5 -4.52 5.19 17.14
CA PHE A 5 -5.31 6.00 18.05
C PHE A 5 -6.81 5.94 17.71
N SER A 6 -7.65 5.96 18.74
CA SER A 6 -9.04 6.40 18.58
C SER A 6 -9.08 7.88 18.19
N LEU A 7 -10.21 8.35 17.63
CA LEU A 7 -10.32 9.75 17.19
C LEU A 7 -10.08 10.76 18.33
N ASP A 8 -10.66 10.51 19.50
CA ASP A 8 -10.51 11.39 20.66
C ASP A 8 -9.08 11.38 21.20
N ALA A 9 -8.40 10.22 21.15
CA ALA A 9 -7.00 10.12 21.53
C ALA A 9 -6.11 10.85 20.52
N ALA A 10 -6.32 10.62 19.22
CA ALA A 10 -5.59 11.26 18.12
C ALA A 10 -5.68 12.80 18.20
N GLN A 11 -6.87 13.34 18.48
CA GLN A 11 -7.06 14.78 18.65
C GLN A 11 -6.28 15.33 19.85
N LYS A 12 -6.21 14.58 20.96
CA LYS A 12 -5.44 14.99 22.16
C LYS A 12 -3.94 14.97 21.94
N VAL A 13 -3.43 14.05 21.12
CA VAL A 13 -2.00 13.92 20.81
C VAL A 13 -1.56 14.78 19.62
N GLY A 14 -2.46 15.60 19.07
CA GLY A 14 -2.11 16.61 18.07
C GLY A 14 -2.18 16.15 16.61
N ALA A 15 -2.96 15.11 16.29
CA ALA A 15 -3.16 14.71 14.90
C ALA A 15 -3.77 15.86 14.07
N PRO A 16 -3.34 16.04 12.80
CA PRO A 16 -3.87 17.08 11.92
C PRO A 16 -5.40 16.99 11.75
N ASN A 17 -6.07 18.15 11.72
CA ASN A 17 -7.52 18.23 11.65
C ASN A 17 -8.11 17.54 10.40
N ASP A 18 -7.43 17.63 9.26
CA ASP A 18 -7.85 16.97 8.02
C ASP A 18 -7.84 15.44 8.16
N VAL A 19 -6.83 14.88 8.83
CA VAL A 19 -6.73 13.43 9.13
C VAL A 19 -7.86 13.01 10.08
N ILE A 20 -8.12 13.78 11.14
CA ILE A 20 -9.25 13.53 12.06
C ILE A 20 -10.59 13.53 11.33
N VAL A 21 -10.82 14.53 10.47
CA VAL A 21 -12.07 14.64 9.70
C VAL A 21 -12.23 13.47 8.73
N ARG A 22 -11.16 13.08 8.02
CA ARG A 22 -11.19 11.91 7.12
C ARG A 22 -11.48 10.61 7.89
N ALA A 23 -10.81 10.40 9.01
CA ALA A 23 -11.01 9.24 9.87
C ALA A 23 -12.45 9.18 10.41
N ARG A 24 -12.98 10.32 10.89
CA ARG A 24 -14.38 10.44 11.34
C ARG A 24 -15.39 10.14 10.23
N LYS A 25 -15.23 10.76 9.04
CA LYS A 25 -16.14 10.55 7.90
C LYS A 25 -16.17 9.11 7.43
N SER A 26 -15.04 8.40 7.54
CA SER A 26 -14.91 7.02 7.06
C SER A 26 -15.12 5.95 8.13
N GLY A 27 -15.35 6.34 9.39
CA GLY A 27 -15.48 5.43 10.53
C GLY A 27 -14.19 4.69 10.88
N ARG A 28 -13.03 5.29 10.59
CA ARG A 28 -11.70 4.68 10.70
C ARG A 28 -10.85 5.30 11.80
N GLN A 29 -9.74 4.65 12.11
CA GLN A 29 -8.79 5.07 13.13
C GLN A 29 -7.66 5.90 12.53
N VAL A 30 -6.89 6.57 13.40
CA VAL A 30 -5.72 7.36 13.01
C VAL A 30 -4.47 6.61 13.42
N LEU A 31 -3.56 6.40 12.47
CA LEU A 31 -2.23 5.85 12.69
C LEU A 31 -1.22 6.99 12.76
N HIS A 32 -0.42 7.03 13.83
CA HIS A 32 0.76 7.88 13.96
C HIS A 32 2.00 7.04 13.63
N LEU A 33 2.81 7.55 12.72
CA LEU A 33 4.07 6.96 12.31
C LEU A 33 5.18 7.92 12.72
N VAL A 34 6.16 7.40 13.46
CA VAL A 34 7.35 8.14 13.86
C VAL A 34 8.57 7.40 13.35
N TRP A 35 9.44 8.07 12.60
CA TRP A 35 10.71 7.50 12.14
C TRP A 35 11.83 7.95 13.08
N ASP A 36 11.91 7.24 14.20
CA ASP A 36 12.76 7.56 15.36
C ASP A 36 14.19 7.01 15.27
N LYS A 37 14.55 6.32 14.18
CA LYS A 37 15.87 5.70 14.00
C LYS A 37 16.50 6.10 12.66
N GLU A 38 17.81 6.33 12.67
CA GLU A 38 18.62 6.69 11.50
C GLU A 38 18.61 5.60 10.41
N GLU A 39 18.34 4.35 10.79
CA GLU A 39 18.16 3.20 9.88
C GLU A 39 16.68 2.89 9.56
N GLY A 40 15.73 3.74 10.02
CA GLY A 40 14.31 3.51 9.78
C GLY A 40 13.95 3.63 8.29
N TYR A 41 13.15 2.72 7.75
CA TYR A 41 12.64 2.85 6.38
C TYR A 41 11.42 3.80 6.34
N PRO A 42 11.37 4.77 5.41
CA PRO A 42 12.41 5.08 4.43
C PRO A 42 13.59 5.85 5.07
N GLN A 43 14.83 5.53 4.68
CA GLN A 43 16.09 6.02 5.31
C GLN A 43 16.22 7.55 5.40
N ARG A 44 15.47 8.31 4.59
CA ARG A 44 15.47 9.79 4.59
C ARG A 44 14.42 10.40 5.51
N ALA A 45 13.60 9.58 6.15
CA ALA A 45 12.52 10.03 7.03
C ALA A 45 12.94 10.10 8.50
N TRP A 46 14.21 9.88 8.84
CA TRP A 46 14.65 10.02 10.23
C TRP A 46 14.31 11.41 10.80
N GLY A 47 13.67 11.43 11.97
CA GLY A 47 13.20 12.63 12.64
C GLY A 47 11.86 13.16 12.15
N TYR A 48 11.24 12.51 11.15
CA TYR A 48 9.90 12.87 10.69
C TYR A 48 8.83 12.08 11.44
N GLU A 49 7.66 12.68 11.49
CA GLU A 49 6.43 12.02 11.90
C GLU A 49 5.34 12.25 10.87
N GLN A 50 4.39 11.32 10.80
CA GLN A 50 3.27 11.42 9.90
C GLN A 50 2.02 10.76 10.48
N TRP A 51 0.87 11.29 10.08
CA TRP A 51 -0.44 10.80 10.46
C TRP A 51 -1.17 10.26 9.24
N SER A 52 -1.85 9.14 9.41
CA SER A 52 -2.60 8.49 8.33
C SER A 52 -3.89 7.85 8.84
N VAL A 53 -4.81 7.54 7.94
CA VAL A 53 -6.09 6.89 8.27
C VAL A 53 -6.00 5.39 7.98
N ARG A 54 -6.44 4.56 8.93
CA ARG A 54 -6.37 3.09 8.83
C ARG A 54 -7.68 2.40 9.25
N PRO A 55 -8.01 1.22 8.67
CA PRO A 55 -7.26 0.51 7.62
C PRO A 55 -7.26 1.27 6.28
N PHE A 56 -6.19 1.09 5.50
CA PHE A 56 -6.09 1.62 4.15
C PHE A 56 -7.14 0.93 3.27
N ARG A 57 -7.83 1.72 2.45
CA ARG A 57 -8.76 1.25 1.41
C ARG A 57 -8.23 1.71 0.06
N GLN A 58 -8.48 0.92 -0.97
CA GLN A 58 -8.15 1.33 -2.33
C GLN A 58 -8.75 2.70 -2.65
N ARG A 59 -8.05 3.51 -3.45
CA ARG A 59 -8.44 4.88 -3.83
C ARG A 59 -8.49 5.90 -2.69
N ASP A 60 -7.93 5.61 -1.51
CA ASP A 60 -7.75 6.61 -0.45
C ASP A 60 -6.75 7.74 -0.81
N GLY A 61 -6.02 7.56 -1.92
CA GLY A 61 -4.95 8.44 -2.37
C GLY A 61 -3.61 8.12 -1.70
N CYS A 62 -2.54 8.63 -2.28
CA CYS A 62 -1.20 8.52 -1.73
C CYS A 62 -0.96 9.60 -0.67
N ASP A 63 -0.62 9.18 0.54
CA ASP A 63 -0.09 10.07 1.57
C ASP A 63 1.40 9.84 1.85
N GLY A 64 2.06 8.91 1.14
CA GLY A 64 3.47 8.56 1.38
C GLY A 64 3.69 7.43 2.40
N THR A 65 2.63 6.93 3.06
CA THR A 65 2.72 5.82 4.04
C THR A 65 2.02 4.54 3.60
N ILE A 66 1.31 4.58 2.47
CA ILE A 66 0.41 3.51 2.00
C ILE A 66 1.04 2.55 0.99
N GLY A 67 2.28 2.79 0.55
CA GLY A 67 2.92 1.98 -0.51
C GLY A 67 2.88 0.49 -0.21
N ILE A 68 3.25 0.09 1.01
CA ILE A 68 3.25 -1.32 1.41
C ILE A 68 1.84 -1.94 1.44
N ASN A 69 0.82 -1.15 1.78
CA ASN A 69 -0.58 -1.58 1.80
C ASN A 69 -1.09 -1.83 0.37
N VAL A 70 -0.72 -0.96 -0.58
CA VAL A 70 -1.03 -1.15 -2.01
C VAL A 70 -0.38 -2.41 -2.55
N HIS A 71 0.90 -2.67 -2.23
CA HIS A 71 1.56 -3.91 -2.64
C HIS A 71 0.94 -5.16 -2.00
N LEU A 72 0.47 -5.10 -0.75
CA LEU A 72 -0.27 -6.21 -0.14
C LEU A 72 -1.56 -6.49 -0.92
N ILE A 73 -2.34 -5.46 -1.27
CA ILE A 73 -3.55 -5.65 -2.09
C ILE A 73 -3.20 -6.25 -3.45
N GLY A 74 -2.14 -5.75 -4.09
CA GLY A 74 -1.64 -6.27 -5.36
C GLY A 74 -1.28 -7.75 -5.29
N LEU A 75 -0.51 -8.13 -4.26
CA LEU A 75 -0.16 -9.53 -3.98
C LEU A 75 -1.40 -10.39 -3.83
N ARG A 76 -2.37 -9.99 -2.99
CA ARG A 76 -3.58 -10.77 -2.70
C ARG A 76 -4.51 -10.94 -3.90
N LEU A 77 -4.65 -9.90 -4.72
CA LEU A 77 -5.46 -9.98 -5.94
C LEU A 77 -4.77 -10.85 -7.00
N CYS A 78 -3.45 -10.73 -7.15
CA CYS A 78 -2.69 -11.56 -8.09
C CYS A 78 -2.64 -13.03 -7.68
N GLU A 79 -2.52 -13.34 -6.39
CA GLU A 79 -2.62 -14.71 -5.84
C GLU A 79 -3.94 -15.38 -6.26
N GLN A 80 -5.07 -14.67 -6.17
CA GLN A 80 -6.39 -15.20 -6.57
C GLN A 80 -6.50 -15.44 -8.08
N LEU A 81 -5.68 -14.76 -8.88
CA LEU A 81 -5.61 -14.90 -10.34
C LEU A 81 -4.53 -15.89 -10.81
N GLY A 82 -3.73 -16.43 -9.90
CA GLY A 82 -2.57 -17.26 -10.25
C GLY A 82 -1.42 -16.48 -10.91
N VAL A 83 -1.33 -15.17 -10.68
CA VAL A 83 -0.26 -14.29 -11.17
C VAL A 83 0.81 -14.15 -10.10
N ASP A 84 2.07 -14.39 -10.46
CA ASP A 84 3.21 -14.16 -9.57
C ASP A 84 3.53 -12.66 -9.52
N TYR A 85 3.03 -11.99 -8.48
CA TYR A 85 3.22 -10.55 -8.28
C TYR A 85 4.69 -10.16 -8.07
N ALA A 86 5.50 -11.01 -7.42
CA ALA A 86 6.91 -10.72 -7.20
C ALA A 86 7.71 -10.84 -8.51
N ALA A 87 7.40 -11.81 -9.35
CA ALA A 87 7.96 -11.90 -10.70
C ALA A 87 7.53 -10.72 -11.58
N ALA A 88 6.28 -10.28 -11.48
CA ALA A 88 5.78 -9.08 -12.17
C ALA A 88 6.54 -7.81 -11.75
N MET A 89 6.87 -7.68 -10.45
CA MET A 89 7.74 -6.61 -9.94
C MET A 89 9.14 -6.67 -10.55
N ASP A 90 9.81 -7.82 -10.52
CA ASP A 90 11.15 -7.96 -11.11
C ASP A 90 11.15 -7.63 -12.61
N GLN A 91 10.12 -8.07 -13.34
CA GLN A 91 9.99 -7.79 -14.76
C GLN A 91 9.73 -6.30 -15.04
N ALA A 92 8.91 -5.63 -14.24
CA ALA A 92 8.60 -4.22 -14.41
C ALA A 92 9.82 -3.30 -14.25
N TYR A 93 10.79 -3.71 -13.42
CA TYR A 93 12.01 -2.95 -13.13
C TYR A 93 13.28 -3.63 -13.67
N ALA A 94 13.13 -4.59 -14.58
CA ALA A 94 14.25 -5.26 -15.22
C ALA A 94 15.15 -4.24 -15.95
N GLY A 95 16.44 -4.25 -15.63
CA GLY A 95 17.43 -3.33 -16.21
C GLY A 95 17.69 -2.05 -15.40
N GLN A 96 17.05 -1.89 -14.25
CA GLN A 96 17.51 -0.93 -13.22
C GLN A 96 18.57 -1.60 -12.34
N ASP A 97 19.49 -0.82 -11.75
CA ASP A 97 20.56 -1.31 -10.86
C ASP A 97 20.02 -2.07 -9.62
N CYS A 98 18.71 -2.04 -9.40
CA CYS A 98 17.96 -2.69 -8.35
C CYS A 98 17.13 -3.89 -8.84
N SER A 99 17.65 -4.71 -9.76
CA SER A 99 16.96 -5.83 -10.46
C SER A 99 16.39 -6.99 -9.61
N THR A 100 16.15 -6.75 -8.32
CA THR A 100 15.48 -7.64 -7.37
C THR A 100 14.40 -6.89 -6.57
N GLU A 101 13.65 -5.97 -7.20
CA GLU A 101 12.54 -5.27 -6.54
C GLU A 101 11.46 -6.23 -5.99
N GLY A 102 11.34 -7.45 -6.52
CA GLY A 102 10.48 -8.49 -5.97
C GLY A 102 11.05 -9.20 -4.73
N ASP A 103 12.34 -9.07 -4.43
CA ASP A 103 12.98 -9.80 -3.33
C ASP A 103 12.43 -9.40 -1.96
N TRP A 104 12.08 -8.13 -1.74
CA TRP A 104 11.53 -7.73 -0.46
C TRP A 104 10.18 -8.40 -0.20
N ILE A 105 9.37 -8.63 -1.24
CA ILE A 105 8.09 -9.35 -1.16
C ILE A 105 8.34 -10.80 -0.75
N ARG A 106 9.34 -11.45 -1.36
CA ARG A 106 9.72 -12.84 -1.08
C ARG A 106 10.34 -13.03 0.30
N ARG A 107 11.08 -12.04 0.79
CA ARG A 107 11.80 -12.09 2.08
C ARG A 107 10.93 -11.68 3.28
N MET A 108 9.78 -11.06 3.04
CA MET A 108 8.90 -10.60 4.09
C MET A 108 8.32 -11.77 4.89
N SER A 109 8.41 -11.70 6.22
CA SER A 109 7.95 -12.77 7.09
C SER A 109 6.42 -12.87 7.12
N PRO A 110 5.83 -14.05 7.43
CA PRO A 110 4.38 -14.17 7.61
C PRO A 110 3.82 -13.20 8.67
N SER A 111 4.58 -12.95 9.74
CA SER A 111 4.19 -12.00 10.79
C SER A 111 4.16 -10.55 10.30
N ASP A 112 5.07 -10.16 9.39
CA ASP A 112 5.05 -8.84 8.78
C ASP A 112 3.82 -8.66 7.89
N TRP A 113 3.51 -9.66 7.07
CA TRP A 113 2.31 -9.65 6.24
C TRP A 113 1.03 -9.57 7.07
N GLN A 114 0.96 -10.30 8.19
CA GLN A 114 -0.19 -10.24 9.08
C GLN A 114 -0.35 -8.84 9.70
N ARG A 115 0.76 -8.22 10.14
CA ARG A 115 0.74 -6.86 10.66
C ARG A 115 0.24 -5.85 9.62
N ILE A 116 0.71 -5.93 8.38
CA ILE A 116 0.27 -5.04 7.29
C ILE A 116 -1.21 -5.31 6.95
N ALA A 117 -1.66 -6.57 7.02
CA ALA A 117 -3.05 -6.93 6.78
C ALA A 117 -4.00 -6.32 7.83
N HIS A 118 -3.58 -6.18 9.09
CA HIS A 118 -4.39 -5.46 10.09
C HIS A 118 -4.51 -3.95 9.80
N GLU A 119 -3.60 -3.40 9.01
CA GLU A 119 -3.62 -2.00 8.56
C GLU A 119 -4.29 -1.83 7.18
N THR A 120 -4.82 -2.89 6.56
CA THR A 120 -5.27 -2.88 5.15
C THR A 120 -6.61 -3.57 4.97
N GLU A 121 -7.56 -2.92 4.31
CA GLU A 121 -8.80 -3.56 3.86
C GLU A 121 -8.53 -4.24 2.52
N ILE A 122 -8.41 -5.57 2.53
CA ILE A 122 -8.16 -6.37 1.32
C ILE A 122 -9.50 -6.55 0.58
N PRO A 123 -9.64 -6.02 -0.65
CA PRO A 123 -10.88 -6.15 -1.41
C PRO A 123 -11.07 -7.57 -1.94
N LEU A 124 -12.32 -7.93 -2.21
CA LEU A 124 -12.64 -9.12 -3.01
C LEU A 124 -12.23 -8.90 -4.47
N LEU A 125 -11.79 -9.97 -5.14
CA LEU A 125 -11.46 -9.92 -6.55
C LEU A 125 -12.69 -9.52 -7.38
N SER A 126 -12.55 -8.43 -8.12
CA SER A 126 -13.54 -7.89 -9.06
C SER A 126 -12.85 -7.03 -10.10
N LEU A 127 -13.51 -6.71 -11.22
CA LEU A 127 -12.99 -5.75 -12.19
C LEU A 127 -12.64 -4.41 -11.52
N GLN A 128 -13.54 -3.92 -10.66
CA GLN A 128 -13.33 -2.65 -9.95
C GLN A 128 -12.11 -2.68 -9.04
N SER A 129 -11.87 -3.78 -8.30
CA SER A 129 -10.69 -3.87 -7.42
C SER A 129 -9.39 -3.94 -8.21
N LEU A 130 -9.40 -4.54 -9.40
CA LEU A 130 -8.25 -4.56 -10.31
C LEU A 130 -7.97 -3.17 -10.88
N ASP A 131 -8.99 -2.47 -11.39
CA ASP A 131 -8.84 -1.08 -11.86
C ASP A 131 -8.31 -0.18 -10.74
N ASN A 132 -8.89 -0.29 -9.54
CA ASN A 132 -8.45 0.48 -8.39
C ASN A 132 -6.99 0.21 -8.02
N LEU A 133 -6.54 -1.05 -8.11
CA LEU A 133 -5.14 -1.42 -7.86
C LEU A 133 -4.22 -0.73 -8.88
N LEU A 134 -4.58 -0.72 -10.16
CA LEU A 134 -3.77 -0.07 -11.21
C LEU A 134 -3.64 1.44 -10.96
N CYS A 135 -4.72 2.09 -10.52
CA CYS A 135 -4.67 3.50 -10.15
C CYS A 135 -3.82 3.74 -8.90
N ASP A 136 -3.99 2.94 -7.85
CA ASP A 136 -3.25 3.09 -6.59
C ASP A 136 -1.74 2.83 -6.77
N LEU A 137 -1.36 1.86 -7.61
CA LEU A 137 0.03 1.67 -8.03
C LEU A 137 0.57 2.90 -8.75
N GLY A 138 -0.24 3.55 -9.59
CA GLY A 138 0.11 4.82 -10.20
C GLY A 138 0.34 5.93 -9.17
N ASP A 139 -0.55 6.04 -8.17
CA ASP A 139 -0.47 7.08 -7.14
C ASP A 139 0.79 6.95 -6.25
N ILE A 140 1.39 5.75 -6.18
CA ILE A 140 2.66 5.50 -5.49
C ILE A 140 3.87 5.43 -6.43
N ASN A 141 3.74 5.96 -7.65
CA ASN A 141 4.78 6.00 -8.68
C ASN A 141 5.24 4.64 -9.23
N ASN A 142 4.45 3.57 -9.05
CA ASN A 142 4.72 2.24 -9.62
C ASN A 142 4.05 2.05 -11.00
N HIS A 143 4.26 3.01 -11.91
CA HIS A 143 3.60 3.03 -13.22
C HIS A 143 4.00 1.86 -14.14
N LEU A 144 5.26 1.40 -14.05
CA LEU A 144 5.75 0.27 -14.85
C LEU A 144 5.05 -1.03 -14.45
N LEU A 145 4.95 -1.28 -13.14
CA LEU A 145 4.20 -2.42 -12.62
C LEU A 145 2.71 -2.34 -13.00
N ALA A 146 2.10 -1.16 -12.85
CA ALA A 146 0.70 -0.97 -13.23
C ALA A 146 0.47 -1.28 -14.72
N ALA A 147 1.36 -0.83 -15.62
CA ALA A 147 1.25 -1.12 -17.04
C ALA A 147 1.39 -2.63 -17.35
N LEU A 148 2.32 -3.32 -16.68
CA LEU A 148 2.52 -4.76 -16.84
C LEU A 148 1.31 -5.54 -16.34
N LEU A 149 0.83 -5.26 -15.14
CA LEU A 149 -0.35 -5.92 -14.58
C LEU A 149 -1.61 -5.63 -15.39
N GLN A 150 -1.75 -4.44 -15.97
CA GLN A 150 -2.86 -4.14 -16.88
C GLN A 150 -2.87 -5.08 -18.09
N GLN A 151 -1.71 -5.33 -18.69
CA GLN A 151 -1.60 -6.26 -19.81
C GLN A 151 -1.94 -7.70 -19.38
N GLU A 152 -1.46 -8.10 -18.21
CA GLU A 152 -1.71 -9.42 -17.66
C GLU A 152 -3.18 -9.66 -17.32
N PHE A 153 -3.85 -8.68 -16.70
CA PHE A 153 -5.29 -8.74 -16.43
C PHE A 153 -6.10 -8.82 -17.73
N LYS A 154 -5.72 -8.05 -18.77
CA LYS A 154 -6.34 -8.17 -20.10
C LYS A 154 -6.13 -9.56 -20.73
N ARG A 155 -4.94 -10.13 -20.60
CA ARG A 155 -4.62 -11.50 -21.08
C ARG A 155 -5.50 -12.56 -20.40
N LEU A 156 -5.82 -12.35 -19.14
CA LEU A 156 -6.72 -13.20 -18.34
C LEU A 156 -8.21 -12.93 -18.58
N GLY A 157 -8.57 -12.00 -19.48
CA GLY A 157 -9.96 -11.69 -19.84
C GLY A 157 -10.62 -10.60 -19.00
N TYR A 158 -9.86 -9.89 -18.16
CA TYR A 158 -10.37 -8.75 -17.39
C TYR A 158 -10.22 -7.46 -18.20
N ALA A 159 -11.35 -6.86 -18.57
CA ALA A 159 -11.41 -5.62 -19.34
C ALA A 159 -11.16 -4.37 -18.46
N VAL A 160 -9.96 -4.28 -17.88
CA VAL A 160 -9.55 -3.16 -17.03
C VAL A 160 -9.29 -1.88 -17.85
N THR A 161 -9.83 -0.75 -17.38
CA THR A 161 -9.69 0.58 -17.99
C THR A 161 -9.02 1.51 -16.99
N LYS A 162 -7.75 1.84 -17.25
CA LYS A 162 -6.98 2.75 -16.41
C LYS A 162 -7.56 4.15 -16.42
#